data_AF-A0A425XZX6-F1
#
_entry.id   AF-A0A425XZX6-F1
#
_cell.length_a   1.000
_cell.length_b   1.000
_cell.length_c   1.000
_cell.angle_alpha   90.00
_cell.angle_beta   90.00
_cell.angle_gamma   90.00
#
_symmetry.space_group_name_H-M   'P 1'
#
loop_
_entity.id
_entity.type
_entity.pdbx_description
1 polymer ?
#
loop_
_entity_poly.entity_id
_entity_poly.type
_entity_poly.pdbx_seq_one_letter_code
_entity_poly.pdbx_strand_id
1 'polypeptide(L)'
;MITLSINFKSNKDLKTFIRELKKKLPDHWKEYPTPLGNNFDTEYIDYSEKSFLEHQEICFGTIFTNTSTKRTLRGFIWLGIFDKYIKVLNIQTAKKELDLKSNTFRDIDKNDQHYQYLFNDFIENAVKPINSFSLIINKEFLIKLDIHQDVSDLRVSRPILFRDKANGKTGFVENYEMHSVENRTYEFTQPNNISFLLNISKRELKIAKNLFQKIDEYFKKDSNYRFEGEELKTLYDFFERIQISLIFSYTAVEAFTNVAIPTDYKLEHKNNKGIIEIWDKGAIERHKKTSIKIKEILPEILGVESPHKEVFWNRFLKLEEIRNSLIHQKTSEISFRKSSYQESFLKKEIFNVIYSGFELISYFCNADLKHLYFPLGISDSDIFIAEVDHLTKNQINKVMSENLP
;
A
#
# COMPACT_ATOMS: atom_id res chain seq x y z
N MET A 1 14.06 -13.53 0.11
CA MET A 1 13.64 -13.19 1.49
C MET A 1 12.85 -14.35 2.01
N ILE A 2 13.15 -14.71 3.25
CA ILE A 2 12.45 -15.77 3.94
C ILE A 2 11.43 -15.09 4.84
N THR A 3 10.14 -15.33 4.59
CA THR A 3 9.09 -14.76 5.44
C THR A 3 8.68 -15.72 6.52
N LEU A 4 8.98 -15.33 7.75
CA LEU A 4 8.29 -15.84 8.92
C LEU A 4 7.14 -14.89 9.23
N SER A 5 5.91 -15.41 9.21
CA SER A 5 4.77 -14.77 9.85
C SER A 5 4.22 -15.72 10.90
N ILE A 6 4.15 -15.25 12.15
CA ILE A 6 3.57 -16.03 13.25
C ILE A 6 2.26 -15.34 13.62
N ASN A 7 1.14 -16.02 13.35
CA ASN A 7 -0.19 -15.51 13.65
C ASN A 7 -0.63 -15.94 15.06
N PHE A 8 -1.26 -15.02 15.77
CA PHE A 8 -1.73 -15.21 17.13
C PHE A 8 -3.24 -15.04 17.18
N LYS A 9 -3.91 -15.88 17.98
CA LYS A 9 -5.37 -15.79 18.18
C LYS A 9 -5.77 -14.55 18.96
N SER A 10 -4.85 -14.03 19.79
CA SER A 10 -5.05 -12.84 20.61
C SER A 10 -3.74 -12.09 20.85
N ASN A 11 -3.85 -10.81 21.23
CA ASN A 11 -2.70 -9.99 21.61
C ASN A 11 -2.01 -10.55 22.87
N LYS A 12 -2.75 -11.28 23.72
CA LYS A 12 -2.18 -11.97 24.89
C LYS A 12 -1.24 -13.11 24.47
N ASP A 13 -1.59 -13.84 23.43
CA ASP A 13 -0.75 -14.92 22.88
C ASP A 13 0.53 -14.35 22.26
N LEU A 14 0.40 -13.24 21.52
CA LEU A 14 1.54 -12.48 20.97
C LEU A 14 2.51 -12.02 22.06
N LYS A 15 2.01 -11.35 23.12
CA LYS A 15 2.84 -10.91 24.26
C LYS A 15 3.55 -12.09 24.92
N THR A 16 2.84 -13.21 25.09
CA THR A 16 3.39 -14.43 25.71
C THR A 16 4.50 -15.03 24.85
N PHE A 17 4.32 -15.08 23.53
CA PHE A 17 5.33 -15.54 22.59
C PHE A 17 6.60 -14.68 22.63
N ILE A 18 6.48 -13.34 22.59
CA ILE A 18 7.63 -12.43 22.63
C ILE A 18 8.44 -12.64 23.92
N ARG A 19 7.75 -12.80 25.06
CA ARG A 19 8.39 -13.06 26.35
C ARG A 19 9.14 -14.40 26.36
N GLU A 20 8.53 -15.46 25.82
CA GLU A 20 9.18 -16.78 25.72
C GLU A 20 10.35 -16.76 24.75
N LEU A 21 10.25 -16.04 23.63
CA LEU A 21 11.32 -15.87 22.65
C LEU A 21 12.54 -15.17 23.28
N LYS A 22 12.33 -14.08 24.03
CA LYS A 22 13.41 -13.41 24.77
C LYS A 22 14.05 -14.32 25.82
N LYS A 23 13.23 -15.11 26.54
CA LYS A 23 13.70 -15.99 27.62
C LYS A 23 14.49 -17.20 27.10
N LYS A 24 14.01 -17.82 26.02
CA LYS A 24 14.56 -19.07 25.45
C LYS A 24 15.52 -18.87 24.30
N LEU A 25 15.83 -17.61 23.96
CA LEU A 25 16.82 -17.30 22.96
C LEU A 25 18.14 -18.03 23.29
N PRO A 26 18.79 -18.70 22.33
CA PRO A 26 20.11 -19.28 22.56
C PRO A 26 21.13 -18.21 22.94
N ASP A 27 22.16 -18.56 23.70
CA ASP A 27 23.13 -17.58 24.21
C ASP A 27 23.92 -16.89 23.08
N HIS A 28 24.19 -17.60 21.97
CA HIS A 28 24.83 -17.00 20.78
C HIS A 28 23.99 -15.90 20.11
N TRP A 29 22.70 -15.81 20.43
CA TRP A 29 21.78 -14.75 19.99
C TRP A 29 21.59 -13.62 21.03
N LYS A 30 22.15 -13.75 22.24
CA LYS A 30 22.01 -12.77 23.34
C LYS A 30 23.19 -11.80 23.45
N GLU A 31 24.33 -12.16 22.87
CA GLU A 31 25.63 -11.56 23.25
C GLU A 31 26.07 -10.33 22.44
N TYR A 32 25.29 -9.86 21.46
CA TYR A 32 25.77 -8.81 20.54
C TYR A 32 24.95 -7.52 20.57
N PRO A 33 25.59 -6.35 20.82
CA PRO A 33 24.94 -5.04 20.70
C PRO A 33 24.34 -4.88 19.31
N THR A 34 23.14 -4.29 19.22
CA THR A 34 22.61 -3.88 17.92
C THR A 34 23.48 -2.75 17.33
N PRO A 35 23.43 -2.49 16.01
CA PRO A 35 24.15 -1.37 15.39
C PRO A 35 23.78 0.00 15.96
N LEU A 36 22.70 0.08 16.75
CA LEU A 36 22.15 1.29 17.35
C LEU A 36 22.61 1.54 18.81
N GLY A 37 23.52 0.71 19.33
CA GLY A 37 24.00 0.81 20.72
C GLY A 37 23.11 0.05 21.70
N ASN A 38 23.73 -0.43 22.79
CA ASN A 38 23.05 -1.18 23.84
C ASN A 38 21.86 -0.41 24.40
N ASN A 39 20.65 -0.93 24.19
CA ASN A 39 19.65 -1.14 25.24
C ASN A 39 18.50 -1.98 24.69
N PHE A 40 18.26 -3.11 25.36
CA PHE A 40 17.02 -3.88 25.29
C PHE A 40 15.91 -3.12 26.03
N ASP A 41 15.58 -1.89 25.62
CA ASP A 41 14.47 -1.14 26.21
C ASP A 41 13.62 -0.50 25.10
N THR A 42 12.79 -1.31 24.46
CA THR A 42 11.47 -0.83 24.05
C THR A 42 10.48 -1.40 25.05
N GLU A 43 10.11 -0.57 26.03
CA GLU A 43 9.05 -0.87 26.98
C GLU A 43 7.78 -1.30 26.24
N TYR A 44 7.17 -2.38 26.73
CA TYR A 44 5.84 -2.76 26.31
C TYR A 44 4.85 -1.73 26.87
N ILE A 45 4.44 -0.75 26.06
CA ILE A 45 3.39 0.21 26.43
C ILE A 45 2.06 -0.26 25.83
N ASP A 46 1.11 -0.60 26.70
CA ASP A 46 -0.25 -1.00 26.34
C ASP A 46 -1.10 0.27 26.13
N TYR A 47 -1.26 0.69 24.88
CA TYR A 47 -2.24 1.71 24.52
C TYR A 47 -3.55 1.02 24.14
N SER A 48 -4.26 0.53 25.15
CA SER A 48 -5.67 0.22 24.99
C SER A 48 -6.44 1.54 24.84
N GLU A 49 -7.02 1.71 23.66
CA GLU A 49 -7.96 2.75 23.23
C GLU A 49 -7.38 3.93 22.43
N LYS A 50 -7.66 3.87 21.12
CA LYS A 50 -7.70 4.92 20.08
C LYS A 50 -6.42 5.14 19.24
N SER A 51 -6.65 5.04 17.92
CA SER A 51 -5.85 5.50 16.76
C SER A 51 -4.52 4.80 16.42
N PHE A 52 -4.55 4.09 15.27
CA PHE A 52 -3.52 3.98 14.21
C PHE A 52 -2.04 3.69 14.57
N LEU A 53 -1.60 2.47 14.18
CA LEU A 53 -0.27 2.05 13.69
C LEU A 53 0.98 2.80 14.21
N GLU A 54 1.46 2.41 15.39
CA GLU A 54 2.90 2.45 15.71
C GLU A 54 3.47 1.03 15.55
N HIS A 55 4.41 0.87 14.61
CA HIS A 55 5.15 -0.39 14.45
C HIS A 55 6.18 -0.53 15.57
N GLN A 56 6.10 -1.59 16.37
CA GLN A 56 7.17 -1.95 17.32
C GLN A 56 8.15 -2.92 16.65
N GLU A 57 9.45 -2.59 16.70
CA GLU A 57 10.51 -3.41 16.12
C GLU A 57 11.36 -4.07 17.22
N ILE A 58 11.74 -5.33 17.02
CA ILE A 58 12.71 -6.05 17.85
C ILE A 58 13.86 -6.52 16.96
N CYS A 59 15.09 -6.23 17.33
CA CYS A 59 16.29 -6.72 16.65
C CYS A 59 17.00 -7.78 17.49
N PHE A 60 17.42 -8.88 16.85
CA PHE A 60 18.27 -9.91 17.44
C PHE A 60 19.59 -10.00 16.67
N GLY A 61 20.71 -9.96 17.38
CA GLY A 61 22.05 -10.10 16.82
C GLY A 61 22.67 -11.43 17.19
N THR A 62 23.43 -12.03 16.27
CA THR A 62 24.12 -13.31 16.51
C THR A 62 25.44 -13.39 15.79
N ILE A 63 26.27 -14.33 16.22
CA ILE A 63 27.39 -14.85 15.43
C ILE A 63 27.05 -16.28 15.03
N PHE A 64 27.18 -16.57 13.74
CA PHE A 64 26.98 -17.92 13.21
C PHE A 64 28.16 -18.33 12.34
N THR A 65 28.50 -19.61 12.41
CA THR A 65 29.47 -20.21 11.50
C THR A 65 28.70 -20.84 10.34
N ASN A 66 28.91 -20.31 9.14
CA ASN A 66 28.38 -20.92 7.93
C ASN A 66 29.09 -22.27 7.72
N THR A 67 28.33 -23.37 7.74
CA THR A 67 28.89 -24.72 7.65
C THR A 67 29.45 -25.05 6.27
N SER A 68 28.91 -24.47 5.20
CA SER A 68 29.41 -24.68 3.83
C SER A 68 30.71 -23.91 3.56
N THR A 69 30.86 -22.70 4.10
CA THR A 69 32.06 -21.88 3.89
C THR A 69 33.07 -21.95 5.05
N LYS A 70 32.70 -22.55 6.18
CA LYS A 70 33.43 -22.55 7.46
C LYS A 70 33.77 -21.14 7.98
N ARG A 71 33.08 -20.11 7.50
CA ARG A 71 33.30 -18.71 7.89
C ARG A 71 32.40 -18.32 9.03
N THR A 72 32.91 -17.50 9.93
CA THR A 72 32.15 -16.96 11.05
C THR A 72 31.68 -15.54 10.73
N LEU A 73 30.38 -15.34 10.79
CA LEU A 73 29.71 -14.13 10.34
C LEU A 73 28.85 -13.55 11.46
N ARG A 74 28.74 -12.22 11.47
CA ARG A 74 27.76 -11.53 12.31
C ARG A 74 26.47 -11.34 11.55
N GLY A 75 25.36 -11.67 12.19
CA GLY A 75 24.01 -11.60 11.65
C GLY A 75 23.08 -10.78 12.53
N PHE A 76 22.08 -10.16 11.92
CA PHE A 76 21.01 -9.45 12.58
C PHE A 76 19.66 -9.82 11.94
N ILE A 77 18.62 -10.00 12.75
CA ILE A 77 17.24 -10.20 12.31
C ILE A 77 16.35 -9.16 12.99
N TRP A 78 15.55 -8.45 12.22
CA TRP A 78 14.54 -7.51 12.71
C TRP A 78 13.16 -8.14 12.59
N LEU A 79 12.38 -8.05 13.65
CA LEU A 79 10.98 -8.48 13.73
C LEU A 79 10.09 -7.27 13.95
N GLY A 80 9.02 -7.16 13.16
CA GLY A 80 7.96 -6.21 13.33
C GLY A 80 6.81 -6.87 14.05
N ILE A 81 6.32 -6.21 15.08
CA ILE A 81 5.17 -6.63 15.87
C ILE A 81 3.95 -5.88 15.37
N PHE A 82 2.93 -6.62 14.99
CA PHE A 82 1.63 -6.14 14.54
C PHE A 82 0.54 -6.75 15.44
N ASP A 83 -0.67 -6.19 15.43
CA ASP A 83 -1.77 -6.53 16.35
C ASP A 83 -1.87 -8.04 16.64
N LYS A 84 -1.94 -8.86 15.58
CA LYS A 84 -2.10 -10.32 15.68
C LYS A 84 -1.01 -11.14 15.03
N TYR A 85 0.11 -10.54 14.62
CA TYR A 85 1.19 -11.29 14.01
C TYR A 85 2.56 -10.66 14.20
N ILE A 86 3.61 -11.49 14.11
CA ILE A 86 5.00 -11.05 14.00
C ILE A 86 5.48 -11.34 12.59
N LYS A 87 6.25 -10.41 12.01
CA LYS A 87 6.86 -10.56 10.69
C LYS A 87 8.36 -10.25 10.76
N VAL A 88 9.20 -11.03 10.10
CA VAL A 88 10.60 -10.64 9.87
C VAL A 88 10.63 -9.45 8.90
N LEU A 89 11.17 -8.32 9.36
CA LEU A 89 11.30 -7.09 8.59
C LEU A 89 12.60 -7.09 7.77
N ASN A 90 13.71 -7.53 8.36
CA ASN A 90 15.00 -7.49 7.71
C ASN A 90 15.92 -8.59 8.26
N ILE A 91 16.87 -9.04 7.45
CA ILE A 91 17.95 -9.93 7.82
C ILE A 91 19.23 -9.38 7.21
N GLN A 92 20.18 -9.01 8.06
CA GLN A 92 21.45 -8.46 7.62
C GLN A 92 22.59 -9.35 8.10
N THR A 93 23.43 -9.78 7.18
CA THR A 93 24.76 -10.28 7.51
C THR A 93 25.76 -9.15 7.34
N ALA A 94 26.73 -9.04 8.25
CA ALA A 94 27.78 -8.03 8.14
C ALA A 94 28.45 -8.12 6.77
N LYS A 95 28.68 -6.96 6.12
CA LYS A 95 29.45 -6.87 4.87
C LYS A 95 30.91 -7.32 5.03
N LYS A 96 31.33 -7.56 6.28
CA LYS A 96 32.67 -7.95 6.65
C LYS A 96 32.67 -9.21 7.51
N GLU A 97 33.56 -10.16 7.21
CA GLU A 97 33.84 -11.38 7.94
C GLU A 97 34.59 -11.03 9.24
N LEU A 98 34.22 -11.67 10.35
CA LEU A 98 34.90 -11.49 11.62
C LEU A 98 36.03 -12.52 11.73
N ASP A 99 37.27 -12.06 11.72
CA ASP A 99 38.43 -12.90 12.02
C ASP A 99 38.52 -13.12 13.53
N LEU A 100 38.08 -14.29 14.00
CA LEU A 100 38.05 -14.65 15.43
C LEU A 100 39.43 -14.62 16.11
N LYS A 101 40.53 -14.71 15.34
CA LYS A 101 41.89 -14.67 15.90
C LYS A 101 42.39 -13.25 16.12
N SER A 102 41.95 -12.30 15.29
CA SER A 102 42.42 -10.92 15.32
C SER A 102 41.35 -9.93 15.80
N ASN A 103 40.10 -10.37 15.96
CA ASN A 103 38.92 -9.55 16.23
C ASN A 103 38.76 -8.38 15.24
N THR A 104 39.16 -8.59 13.96
CA THR A 104 39.07 -7.59 12.88
C THR A 104 38.10 -8.02 11.78
N PHE A 105 37.60 -7.04 11.02
CA PHE A 105 36.58 -7.23 9.99
C PHE A 105 37.18 -7.15 8.57
N ARG A 106 36.98 -8.18 7.72
CA ARG A 106 37.45 -8.23 6.31
C ARG A 106 36.29 -8.22 5.32
N ASP A 107 36.38 -7.51 4.20
CA ASP A 107 35.27 -7.40 3.23
C ASP A 107 34.85 -8.74 2.62
N ILE A 108 33.53 -8.96 2.49
CA ILE A 108 32.92 -10.17 1.91
C ILE A 108 32.45 -9.89 0.48
N ASP A 109 32.58 -10.89 -0.38
CA ASP A 109 32.09 -10.90 -1.75
C ASP A 109 30.54 -10.86 -1.81
N LYS A 110 29.97 -10.01 -2.67
CA LYS A 110 28.54 -9.62 -2.63
C LYS A 110 27.53 -10.71 -3.00
N ASN A 111 27.99 -11.88 -3.43
CA ASN A 111 27.16 -12.92 -4.04
C ASN A 111 26.72 -14.07 -3.10
N ASP A 112 26.99 -13.99 -1.80
CA ASP A 112 26.87 -15.15 -0.92
C ASP A 112 25.53 -15.22 -0.14
N GLN A 113 24.88 -16.39 -0.14
CA GLN A 113 23.54 -16.65 0.41
C GLN A 113 23.51 -16.75 1.95
N HIS A 114 24.41 -16.05 2.64
CA HIS A 114 24.63 -16.17 4.09
C HIS A 114 23.40 -15.85 4.95
N TYR A 115 22.51 -14.98 4.47
CA TYR A 115 21.25 -14.65 5.14
C TYR A 115 20.31 -15.86 5.31
N GLN A 116 20.40 -16.88 4.44
CA GLN A 116 19.56 -18.08 4.53
C GLN A 116 19.93 -18.96 5.72
N TYR A 117 21.23 -19.13 5.95
CA TYR A 117 21.75 -19.89 7.09
C TYR A 117 21.37 -19.23 8.42
N LEU A 118 21.53 -17.90 8.48
CA LEU A 118 21.15 -17.09 9.63
C LEU A 118 19.66 -17.23 9.97
N PHE A 119 18.79 -17.17 8.96
CA PHE A 119 17.35 -17.37 9.18
C PHE A 119 17.02 -18.79 9.63
N ASN A 120 17.60 -19.81 9.01
CA ASN A 120 17.35 -21.20 9.39
C ASN A 120 17.79 -21.46 10.84
N ASP A 121 18.95 -20.93 11.25
CA ASP A 121 19.41 -21.00 12.64
C ASP A 121 18.40 -20.34 13.60
N PHE A 122 17.90 -19.15 13.26
CA PHE A 122 16.88 -18.47 14.06
C PHE A 122 15.59 -19.30 14.21
N ILE A 123 15.10 -19.91 13.12
CA ILE A 123 13.90 -20.74 13.18
C ILE A 123 14.11 -21.98 14.05
N GLU A 124 15.18 -22.73 13.78
CA GLU A 124 15.44 -24.01 14.45
C GLU A 124 15.76 -23.81 15.93
N ASN A 125 16.57 -22.81 16.26
CA ASN A 125 17.14 -22.66 17.61
C ASN A 125 16.44 -21.61 18.47
N ALA A 126 15.76 -20.61 17.90
CA ALA A 126 15.04 -19.59 18.66
C ALA A 126 13.51 -19.77 18.63
N VAL A 127 12.93 -20.05 17.45
CA VAL A 127 11.46 -20.04 17.29
C VAL A 127 10.82 -21.39 17.62
N LYS A 128 11.31 -22.50 17.04
CA LYS A 128 10.74 -23.84 17.24
C LYS A 128 10.72 -24.32 18.70
N PRO A 129 11.69 -24.01 19.57
CA PRO A 129 11.63 -24.41 20.97
C PRO A 129 10.45 -23.83 21.77
N ILE A 130 9.73 -22.85 21.21
CA ILE A 130 8.53 -22.25 21.79
C ILE A 130 7.30 -23.08 21.36
N ASN A 131 7.22 -24.31 21.88
CA ASN A 131 6.23 -25.36 21.56
C ASN A 131 4.74 -25.03 21.85
N SER A 132 4.41 -23.82 22.28
CA SER A 132 3.08 -23.45 22.78
C SER A 132 2.16 -22.80 21.75
N PHE A 133 2.60 -22.63 20.50
CA PHE A 133 1.81 -21.92 19.48
C PHE A 133 1.73 -22.72 18.18
N SER A 134 0.58 -22.65 17.51
CA SER A 134 0.40 -23.17 16.15
C SER A 134 1.24 -22.34 15.18
N LEU A 135 2.51 -22.71 15.06
CA LEU A 135 3.46 -22.16 14.12
C LEU A 135 3.03 -22.62 12.72
N ILE A 136 2.32 -21.77 11.99
CA ILE A 136 2.21 -21.90 10.53
C ILE A 136 3.56 -21.44 9.97
N ILE A 137 4.55 -22.32 10.02
CA ILE A 137 5.79 -22.14 9.25
C ILE A 137 5.43 -22.58 7.84
N ASN A 138 4.93 -21.65 7.03
CA ASN A 138 4.90 -21.85 5.59
C ASN A 138 6.35 -21.94 5.12
N LYS A 139 6.87 -23.17 4.98
CA LYS A 139 8.08 -23.45 4.20
C LYS A 139 7.76 -23.33 2.71
N GLU A 140 7.23 -22.18 2.32
CA GLU A 140 7.26 -21.77 0.93
C GLU A 140 8.59 -21.05 0.75
N PHE A 141 9.46 -21.59 -0.11
CA PHE A 141 10.51 -20.80 -0.74
C PHE A 141 9.84 -19.82 -1.70
N LEU A 142 9.07 -18.89 -1.15
CA LEU A 142 8.84 -17.63 -1.78
C LEU A 142 10.20 -16.95 -1.72
N ILE A 143 10.83 -16.77 -2.87
CA ILE A 143 11.54 -15.51 -3.06
C ILE A 143 10.43 -14.46 -2.85
N LYS A 144 10.15 -14.04 -1.62
CA LYS A 144 9.88 -12.63 -1.45
C LYS A 144 11.22 -12.05 -1.86
N LEU A 145 11.33 -11.44 -3.03
CA LEU A 145 12.16 -10.29 -2.99
C LEU A 145 11.44 -9.47 -1.93
N ASP A 146 12.21 -9.08 -0.92
CA ASP A 146 11.99 -7.74 -0.46
C ASP A 146 11.62 -6.94 -1.71
N ILE A 147 10.42 -6.36 -1.74
CA ILE A 147 10.33 -5.11 -2.47
C ILE A 147 11.06 -4.04 -1.60
N HIS A 148 12.31 -4.39 -1.22
CA HIS A 148 13.54 -3.62 -1.22
C HIS A 148 14.43 -4.05 -2.43
N GLN A 149 13.89 -4.23 -3.65
CA GLN A 149 14.06 -3.04 -4.48
C GLN A 149 13.11 -2.11 -3.82
N ASP A 150 13.59 -1.05 -3.16
CA ASP A 150 12.69 -0.11 -2.54
C ASP A 150 11.51 0.05 -3.49
N VAL A 151 10.31 -0.42 -3.12
CA VAL A 151 9.14 0.36 -3.51
C VAL A 151 9.31 1.59 -2.65
N SER A 152 10.33 2.41 -2.98
CA SER A 152 10.57 3.73 -2.43
C SER A 152 9.31 4.53 -2.62
N ASP A 153 8.49 4.08 -3.57
CA ASP A 153 7.38 4.77 -4.11
C ASP A 153 6.15 3.88 -4.31
N LEU A 154 5.15 4.04 -3.43
CA LEU A 154 3.82 3.43 -3.55
C LEU A 154 3.06 3.81 -4.85
N ARG A 155 3.66 4.68 -5.69
CA ARG A 155 3.16 5.10 -6.99
C ARG A 155 3.55 4.16 -8.13
N VAL A 156 4.35 3.13 -7.90
CA VAL A 156 4.66 2.12 -8.93
C VAL A 156 3.52 1.10 -9.11
N SER A 157 3.48 0.46 -10.27
CA SER A 157 2.59 -0.69 -10.54
C SER A 157 3.01 -1.91 -9.73
N ARG A 158 2.06 -2.81 -9.47
CA ARG A 158 2.35 -4.04 -8.71
C ARG A 158 3.24 -4.98 -9.53
N PRO A 159 4.28 -5.58 -8.92
CA PRO A 159 5.05 -6.63 -9.57
C PRO A 159 4.23 -7.93 -9.64
N ILE A 160 4.56 -8.77 -10.60
CA ILE A 160 3.97 -10.10 -10.77
C ILE A 160 4.98 -11.15 -10.39
N LEU A 161 4.58 -12.12 -9.56
CA LEU A 161 5.41 -13.28 -9.27
C LEU A 161 5.09 -14.40 -10.25
N PHE A 162 6.06 -14.82 -11.05
CA PHE A 162 5.94 -16.01 -11.88
C PHE A 162 6.55 -17.21 -11.16
N ARG A 163 5.87 -18.36 -11.23
CA ARG A 163 6.34 -19.66 -10.75
C ARG A 163 6.44 -20.65 -11.89
N ASP A 164 7.64 -21.15 -12.12
CA ASP A 164 7.96 -22.20 -13.09
C ASP A 164 7.65 -23.57 -12.48
N LYS A 165 6.67 -24.27 -13.05
CA LYS A 165 6.24 -25.59 -12.55
C LYS A 165 7.29 -26.68 -12.78
N ALA A 166 8.06 -26.59 -13.87
CA ALA A 166 8.96 -27.66 -14.27
C ALA A 166 10.27 -27.67 -13.46
N ASN A 167 10.76 -26.51 -13.03
CA ASN A 167 12.02 -26.41 -12.32
C ASN A 167 11.92 -25.75 -10.93
N GLY A 168 10.71 -25.37 -10.50
CA GLY A 168 10.45 -24.77 -9.20
C GLY A 168 11.03 -23.36 -9.02
N LYS A 169 11.50 -22.72 -10.10
CA LYS A 169 12.03 -21.35 -10.06
C LYS A 169 10.90 -20.34 -9.94
N THR A 170 11.21 -19.23 -9.30
CA THR A 170 10.31 -18.07 -9.24
C THR A 170 11.03 -16.82 -9.71
N GLY A 171 10.32 -15.91 -10.38
CA GLY A 171 10.86 -14.63 -10.82
C GLY A 171 9.82 -13.53 -10.68
N PHE A 172 10.25 -12.33 -10.30
CA PHE A 172 9.39 -11.15 -10.37
C PHE A 172 9.50 -10.52 -11.74
N VAL A 173 8.36 -10.10 -12.26
CA VAL A 173 8.25 -9.31 -13.48
C VAL A 173 7.62 -7.99 -13.09
N GLU A 174 8.34 -6.91 -13.37
CA GLU A 174 7.86 -5.54 -13.26
C GLU A 174 7.60 -5.00 -14.65
N ASN A 175 6.57 -4.17 -14.77
CA ASN A 175 6.34 -3.43 -16.00
C ASN A 175 7.30 -2.24 -16.04
N TYR A 176 8.08 -2.13 -17.10
CA TYR A 176 8.91 -0.96 -17.38
C TYR A 176 8.35 -0.24 -18.61
N GLU A 177 8.40 1.08 -18.56
CA GLU A 177 8.18 1.92 -19.74
C GLU A 177 9.53 2.39 -20.27
N MET A 178 9.70 2.31 -21.59
CA MET A 178 10.88 2.78 -22.28
C MET A 178 10.47 3.85 -23.28
N HIS A 179 11.02 5.05 -23.11
CA HIS A 179 10.69 6.22 -23.95
C HIS A 179 11.97 6.80 -24.53
N SER A 180 11.94 7.13 -25.83
CA SER A 180 13.05 7.82 -26.50
C SER A 180 12.68 9.27 -26.73
N VAL A 181 13.44 10.20 -26.12
CA VAL A 181 13.26 11.64 -26.24
C VAL A 181 14.61 12.26 -26.58
N GLU A 182 14.68 13.02 -27.67
CA GLU A 182 15.90 13.76 -28.07
C GLU A 182 17.19 12.92 -28.04
N ASN A 183 17.17 11.74 -28.68
CA ASN A 183 18.28 10.78 -28.73
C ASN A 183 18.72 10.20 -27.37
N ARG A 184 17.93 10.37 -26.31
CA ARG A 184 18.11 9.73 -25.01
C ARG A 184 17.01 8.71 -24.80
N THR A 185 17.37 7.57 -24.20
CA THR A 185 16.41 6.55 -23.80
C THR A 185 16.25 6.60 -22.29
N TYR A 186 15.00 6.71 -21.85
CA TYR A 186 14.61 6.70 -20.46
C TYR A 186 13.85 5.40 -20.19
N GLU A 187 14.23 4.70 -19.14
CA GLU A 187 13.55 3.52 -18.64
C GLU A 187 13.17 3.74 -17.18
N PHE A 188 11.93 3.45 -16.84
CA PHE A 188 11.43 3.53 -15.47
C PHE A 188 10.30 2.53 -15.25
N THR A 189 10.12 2.10 -13.99
CA THR A 189 9.01 1.24 -13.61
C THR A 189 7.68 1.94 -13.90
N GLN A 190 6.79 1.25 -14.59
CA GLN A 190 5.49 1.77 -14.97
C GLN A 190 4.73 2.25 -13.72
N PRO A 191 4.30 3.53 -13.68
CA PRO A 191 3.55 4.04 -12.56
C PRO A 191 2.13 3.50 -12.54
N ASN A 192 1.57 3.37 -11.34
CA ASN A 192 0.15 3.23 -11.13
C ASN A 192 -0.51 4.62 -11.12
N ASN A 193 -1.26 4.94 -12.17
CA ASN A 193 -1.91 6.25 -12.29
C ASN A 193 -2.87 6.54 -11.13
N ILE A 194 -3.59 5.54 -10.63
CA ILE A 194 -4.50 5.70 -9.48
C ILE A 194 -3.69 6.12 -8.24
N SER A 195 -2.55 5.47 -7.98
CA SER A 195 -1.64 5.87 -6.90
C SER A 195 -1.10 7.29 -7.05
N PHE A 196 -0.76 7.74 -8.27
CA PHE A 196 -0.35 9.13 -8.51
C PHE A 196 -1.45 10.12 -8.10
N LEU A 197 -2.67 9.89 -8.58
CA LEU A 197 -3.81 10.75 -8.32
C LEU A 197 -4.13 10.81 -6.82
N LEU A 198 -4.12 9.66 -6.13
CA LEU A 198 -4.32 9.58 -4.70
C LEU A 198 -3.22 10.28 -3.90
N ASN A 199 -1.96 10.17 -4.31
CA ASN A 199 -0.85 10.84 -3.64
C ASN A 199 -0.98 12.37 -3.76
N ILE A 200 -1.30 12.89 -4.95
CA ILE A 200 -1.58 14.31 -5.16
C ILE A 200 -2.73 14.75 -4.25
N SER A 201 -3.85 14.01 -4.28
CA SER A 201 -5.01 14.34 -3.46
C SER A 201 -4.66 14.38 -1.97
N LYS A 202 -3.93 13.38 -1.45
CA LYS A 202 -3.53 13.27 -0.04
C LYS A 202 -2.59 14.40 0.38
N ARG A 203 -1.62 14.76 -0.46
CA ARG A 203 -0.67 15.86 -0.21
C ARG A 203 -1.42 17.18 -0.11
N GLU A 204 -2.26 17.50 -1.08
CA GLU A 204 -2.99 18.76 -1.10
C GLU A 204 -4.06 18.81 0.01
N LEU A 205 -4.69 17.68 0.37
CA LEU A 205 -5.62 17.61 1.49
C LEU A 205 -4.95 17.96 2.81
N LYS A 206 -3.71 17.49 3.02
CA LYS A 206 -2.92 17.78 4.21
C LYS A 206 -2.63 19.28 4.32
N ILE A 207 -2.22 19.91 3.21
CA ILE A 207 -1.96 21.35 3.16
C ILE A 207 -3.27 22.13 3.41
N ALA A 208 -4.36 21.76 2.75
CA ALA A 208 -5.66 22.38 2.90
C ALA A 208 -6.18 22.30 4.35
N LYS A 209 -6.02 21.15 5.03
CA LYS A 209 -6.37 21.00 6.45
C LYS A 209 -5.63 22.00 7.34
N ASN A 210 -4.34 22.20 7.11
CA ASN A 210 -3.54 23.16 7.90
C ASN A 210 -3.97 24.61 7.65
N LEU A 211 -4.31 24.97 6.40
CA LEU A 211 -4.82 26.30 6.07
C LEU A 211 -6.22 26.51 6.68
N PHE A 212 -7.08 25.49 6.63
CA PHE A 212 -8.43 25.55 7.19
C PHE A 212 -8.44 25.74 8.70
N GLN A 213 -7.46 25.19 9.43
CA GLN A 213 -7.34 25.43 10.88
C GLN A 213 -7.16 26.93 11.17
N LYS A 214 -6.31 27.63 10.41
CA LYS A 214 -6.14 29.09 10.54
C LYS A 214 -7.43 29.83 10.19
N ILE A 215 -8.13 29.38 9.16
CA ILE A 215 -9.40 29.96 8.73
C ILE A 215 -10.50 29.78 9.81
N ASP A 216 -10.59 28.59 10.43
CA ASP A 216 -11.55 28.27 11.51
C ASP A 216 -11.31 29.15 12.75
N GLU A 217 -10.07 29.57 13.02
CA GLU A 217 -9.75 30.50 14.10
C GLU A 217 -10.32 31.90 13.86
N TYR A 218 -10.39 32.38 12.62
CA TYR A 218 -11.02 33.66 12.30
C TYR A 218 -12.53 33.61 12.52
N PHE A 219 -13.19 32.54 12.06
CA PHE A 219 -14.64 32.35 12.25
C PHE A 219 -15.08 32.21 13.70
N LYS A 220 -14.23 31.70 14.59
CA LYS A 220 -14.53 31.62 16.03
C LYS A 220 -14.63 32.99 16.70
N LYS A 221 -14.01 34.03 16.12
CA LYS A 221 -14.00 35.38 16.68
C LYS A 221 -15.25 36.17 16.32
N ASP A 222 -15.81 35.95 15.12
CA ASP A 222 -17.03 36.61 14.67
C ASP A 222 -17.79 35.73 13.65
N SER A 223 -19.09 35.58 13.87
CA SER A 223 -20.02 34.91 12.96
C SER A 223 -20.15 35.61 11.60
N ASN A 224 -19.88 36.92 11.52
CA ASN A 224 -19.91 37.74 10.30
C ASN A 224 -18.51 38.25 9.94
N TYR A 225 -17.54 37.33 9.86
CA TYR A 225 -16.16 37.66 9.54
C TYR A 225 -15.96 38.05 8.07
N ARG A 226 -15.23 39.14 7.82
CA ARG A 226 -14.79 39.55 6.48
C ARG A 226 -13.28 39.34 6.35
N PHE A 227 -12.88 38.49 5.41
CA PHE A 227 -11.47 38.24 5.12
C PHE A 227 -10.85 39.40 4.34
N GLU A 228 -9.72 39.93 4.82
CA GLU A 228 -8.96 41.00 4.17
C GLU A 228 -7.44 40.71 4.25
N GLY A 229 -6.65 41.35 3.40
CA GLY A 229 -5.17 41.24 3.40
C GLY A 229 -4.65 39.79 3.35
N GLU A 230 -3.75 39.44 4.27
CA GLU A 230 -3.13 38.11 4.36
C GLU A 230 -4.11 36.99 4.70
N GLU A 231 -5.23 37.31 5.34
CA GLU A 231 -6.28 36.33 5.68
C GLU A 231 -7.05 35.92 4.43
N LEU A 232 -7.34 36.88 3.56
CA LEU A 232 -7.96 36.63 2.26
C LEU A 232 -7.05 35.77 1.38
N LYS A 233 -5.75 36.05 1.39
CA LYS A 233 -4.75 35.21 0.70
C LYS A 233 -4.75 33.78 1.24
N THR A 234 -4.77 33.61 2.57
CA THR A 234 -4.85 32.29 3.21
C THR A 234 -6.12 31.52 2.79
N LEU A 235 -7.25 32.22 2.68
CA LEU A 235 -8.52 31.65 2.20
C LEU A 235 -8.43 31.18 0.74
N TYR A 236 -7.81 31.98 -0.13
CA TYR A 236 -7.62 31.60 -1.54
C TYR A 236 -6.64 30.44 -1.69
N ASP A 237 -5.52 30.46 -0.97
CA ASP A 237 -4.59 29.33 -0.91
C ASP A 237 -5.34 28.05 -0.46
N PHE A 238 -6.22 28.15 0.54
CA PHE A 238 -7.05 27.02 0.95
C PHE A 238 -7.95 26.52 -0.18
N PHE A 239 -8.66 27.43 -0.87
CA PHE A 239 -9.54 27.06 -1.98
C PHE A 239 -8.79 26.38 -3.12
N GLU A 240 -7.59 26.82 -3.47
CA GLU A 240 -6.78 26.15 -4.48
C GLU A 240 -6.44 24.72 -4.06
N ARG A 241 -5.92 24.56 -2.84
CA ARG A 241 -5.46 23.25 -2.32
C ARG A 241 -6.62 22.26 -2.19
N ILE A 242 -7.77 22.69 -1.67
CA ILE A 242 -8.93 21.82 -1.50
C ILE A 242 -9.54 21.41 -2.85
N GLN A 243 -9.55 22.31 -3.85
CA GLN A 243 -10.01 22.00 -5.21
C GLN A 243 -9.12 20.95 -5.87
N ILE A 244 -7.80 21.13 -5.80
CA ILE A 244 -6.85 20.13 -6.34
C ILE A 244 -7.10 18.78 -5.65
N SER A 245 -7.19 18.76 -4.32
CA SER A 245 -7.43 17.52 -3.59
C SER A 245 -8.72 16.81 -4.00
N LEU A 246 -9.81 17.58 -4.16
CA LEU A 246 -11.12 17.09 -4.56
C LEU A 246 -11.12 16.50 -5.97
N ILE A 247 -10.58 17.24 -6.94
CA ILE A 247 -10.50 16.79 -8.34
C ILE A 247 -9.71 15.49 -8.40
N PHE A 248 -8.51 15.46 -7.82
CA PHE A 248 -7.64 14.28 -7.91
C PHE A 248 -8.19 13.07 -7.14
N SER A 249 -8.92 13.26 -6.02
CA SER A 249 -9.61 12.16 -5.33
C SER A 249 -10.66 11.51 -6.23
N TYR A 250 -11.51 12.34 -6.84
CA TYR A 250 -12.57 11.84 -7.71
C TYR A 250 -12.01 11.24 -9.02
N THR A 251 -11.01 11.87 -9.64
CA THR A 251 -10.32 11.33 -10.83
C THR A 251 -9.66 9.98 -10.52
N ALA A 252 -9.11 9.79 -9.30
CA ALA A 252 -8.59 8.48 -8.88
C ALA A 252 -9.69 7.41 -8.86
N VAL A 253 -10.88 7.75 -8.36
CA VAL A 253 -12.04 6.84 -8.37
C VAL A 253 -12.48 6.51 -9.81
N GLU A 254 -12.51 7.49 -10.72
CA GLU A 254 -12.81 7.25 -12.13
C GLU A 254 -11.79 6.30 -12.78
N ALA A 255 -10.50 6.58 -12.60
CA ALA A 255 -9.43 5.76 -13.12
C ALA A 255 -9.47 4.33 -12.55
N PHE A 256 -9.71 4.20 -11.24
CA PHE A 256 -9.88 2.92 -10.56
C PHE A 256 -11.03 2.11 -11.14
N THR A 257 -12.17 2.75 -11.34
CA THR A 257 -13.38 2.12 -11.88
C THR A 257 -13.14 1.59 -13.29
N ASN A 258 -12.44 2.34 -14.14
CA ASN A 258 -12.11 1.93 -15.51
C ASN A 258 -11.11 0.77 -15.53
N VAL A 259 -10.11 0.80 -14.64
CA VAL A 259 -9.13 -0.28 -14.47
C VAL A 259 -9.76 -1.57 -13.94
N ALA A 260 -10.77 -1.47 -13.07
CA ALA A 260 -11.45 -2.63 -12.49
C ALA A 260 -12.41 -3.34 -13.46
N ILE A 261 -12.75 -2.74 -14.60
CA ILE A 261 -13.63 -3.36 -15.60
C ILE A 261 -12.78 -4.16 -16.59
N PRO A 262 -12.95 -5.49 -16.70
CA PRO A 262 -12.23 -6.32 -17.66
C PRO A 262 -12.56 -5.97 -19.10
N THR A 263 -11.60 -6.16 -20.00
CA THR A 263 -11.72 -5.86 -21.44
C THR A 263 -12.84 -6.66 -22.12
N ASP A 264 -13.10 -7.88 -21.66
CA ASP A 264 -14.13 -8.78 -22.19
C ASP A 264 -15.51 -8.59 -21.55
N TYR A 265 -15.63 -7.72 -20.54
CA TYR A 265 -16.89 -7.43 -19.88
C TYR A 265 -17.88 -6.74 -20.84
N LYS A 266 -19.14 -7.20 -20.81
CA LYS A 266 -20.24 -6.69 -21.64
C LYS A 266 -21.42 -6.33 -20.76
N LEU A 267 -21.97 -5.14 -20.99
CA LEU A 267 -23.15 -4.65 -20.29
C LEU A 267 -24.33 -4.53 -21.25
N GLU A 268 -25.45 -5.16 -20.91
CA GLU A 268 -26.72 -4.88 -21.59
C GLU A 268 -27.25 -3.51 -21.14
N HIS A 269 -27.44 -2.60 -22.10
CA HIS A 269 -27.99 -1.28 -21.87
C HIS A 269 -29.26 -1.09 -22.69
N LYS A 270 -30.36 -0.72 -22.03
CA LYS A 270 -31.60 -0.34 -22.71
C LYS A 270 -31.63 1.17 -22.93
N ASN A 271 -31.64 1.59 -24.19
CA ASN A 271 -31.69 3.01 -24.54
C ASN A 271 -33.10 3.61 -24.35
N ASN A 272 -33.23 4.93 -24.51
CA ASN A 272 -34.50 5.65 -24.35
C ASN A 272 -35.62 5.21 -25.31
N LYS A 273 -35.28 4.50 -26.39
CA LYS A 273 -36.23 3.93 -27.37
C LYS A 273 -36.59 2.47 -27.05
N GLY A 274 -36.08 1.93 -25.94
CA GLY A 274 -36.32 0.57 -25.50
C GLY A 274 -35.52 -0.51 -26.22
N ILE A 275 -34.56 -0.12 -27.07
CA ILE A 275 -33.68 -1.06 -27.78
C ILE A 275 -32.56 -1.48 -26.83
N ILE A 276 -32.27 -2.79 -26.80
CA ILE A 276 -31.16 -3.35 -26.03
C ILE A 276 -29.90 -3.24 -26.87
N GLU A 277 -28.91 -2.54 -26.32
CA GLU A 277 -27.57 -2.40 -26.86
C GLU A 277 -26.60 -3.18 -25.97
N ILE A 278 -25.57 -3.77 -26.56
CA ILE A 278 -24.48 -4.39 -25.81
C ILE A 278 -23.32 -3.38 -25.79
N TRP A 279 -23.01 -2.87 -24.61
CA TRP A 279 -21.88 -1.97 -24.40
C TRP A 279 -20.63 -2.78 -24.06
N ASP A 280 -19.55 -2.51 -24.79
CA ASP A 280 -18.21 -2.99 -24.45
C ASP A 280 -17.56 -2.11 -23.37
N LYS A 281 -16.38 -2.49 -22.90
CA LYS A 281 -15.60 -1.71 -21.92
C LYS A 281 -15.49 -0.24 -22.31
N GLY A 282 -15.10 0.06 -23.56
CA GLY A 282 -14.91 1.43 -24.03
C GLY A 282 -16.19 2.27 -23.97
N ALA A 283 -17.34 1.70 -24.31
CA ALA A 283 -18.63 2.36 -24.19
C ALA A 283 -19.03 2.58 -22.72
N ILE A 284 -18.80 1.58 -21.86
CA ILE A 284 -19.07 1.68 -20.41
C ILE A 284 -18.23 2.80 -19.79
N GLU A 285 -16.92 2.84 -20.07
CA GLU A 285 -16.01 3.85 -19.53
C GLU A 285 -16.43 5.27 -19.89
N ARG A 286 -16.85 5.50 -21.14
CA ARG A 286 -17.19 6.83 -21.69
C ARG A 286 -18.58 7.31 -21.32
N HIS A 287 -19.57 6.42 -21.30
CA HIS A 287 -20.98 6.82 -21.26
C HIS A 287 -21.65 6.51 -19.92
N LYS A 288 -21.13 5.55 -19.15
CA LYS A 288 -21.71 5.18 -17.86
C LYS A 288 -21.18 6.10 -16.75
N LYS A 289 -22.10 6.69 -15.98
CA LYS A 289 -21.76 7.48 -14.78
C LYS A 289 -20.94 6.65 -13.79
N THR A 290 -19.91 7.26 -13.21
CA THR A 290 -18.99 6.62 -12.26
C THR A 290 -19.71 6.07 -11.04
N SER A 291 -20.64 6.81 -10.43
CA SER A 291 -21.47 6.31 -9.35
C SER A 291 -22.29 5.06 -9.70
N ILE A 292 -22.76 4.93 -10.94
CA ILE A 292 -23.47 3.71 -11.37
C ILE A 292 -22.49 2.56 -11.58
N LYS A 293 -21.34 2.81 -12.23
CA LYS A 293 -20.29 1.80 -12.38
C LYS A 293 -19.90 1.20 -11.03
N ILE A 294 -19.71 2.05 -10.01
CA ILE A 294 -19.36 1.63 -8.66
C ILE A 294 -20.49 0.88 -7.94
N LYS A 295 -21.73 1.34 -8.09
CA LYS A 295 -22.86 0.77 -7.35
C LYS A 295 -23.31 -0.58 -7.91
N GLU A 296 -23.24 -0.75 -9.22
CA GLU A 296 -23.89 -1.85 -9.94
C GLU A 296 -22.88 -2.75 -10.65
N ILE A 297 -21.89 -2.19 -11.35
CA ILE A 297 -20.99 -2.97 -12.23
C ILE A 297 -19.81 -3.59 -11.46
N LEU A 298 -19.10 -2.78 -10.66
CA LEU A 298 -17.94 -3.26 -9.90
C LEU A 298 -18.30 -4.39 -8.91
N PRO A 299 -19.41 -4.32 -8.16
CA PRO A 299 -19.82 -5.40 -7.26
C PRO A 299 -20.09 -6.72 -7.99
N GLU A 300 -20.67 -6.66 -9.20
CA GLU A 300 -20.88 -7.82 -10.05
C GLU A 300 -19.55 -8.44 -10.50
N ILE A 301 -18.64 -7.61 -11.02
CA ILE A 301 -17.32 -8.04 -11.52
C ILE A 301 -16.47 -8.65 -10.39
N LEU A 302 -16.43 -8.00 -9.23
CA LEU A 302 -15.56 -8.38 -8.12
C LEU A 302 -16.23 -9.35 -7.14
N GLY A 303 -17.51 -9.70 -7.35
CA GLY A 303 -18.24 -10.63 -6.49
C GLY A 303 -18.44 -10.12 -5.06
N VAL A 304 -18.65 -8.81 -4.88
CA VAL A 304 -18.84 -8.18 -3.56
C VAL A 304 -20.19 -7.50 -3.41
N GLU A 305 -20.54 -7.11 -2.18
CA GLU A 305 -21.73 -6.31 -1.95
C GLU A 305 -21.59 -4.91 -2.57
N SER A 306 -22.75 -4.32 -2.91
CA SER A 306 -22.77 -2.93 -3.36
C SER A 306 -22.39 -2.00 -2.21
N PRO A 307 -21.50 -1.01 -2.44
CA PRO A 307 -21.07 -0.09 -1.38
C PRO A 307 -22.15 0.90 -0.96
N HIS A 308 -23.37 0.85 -1.51
CA HIS A 308 -24.44 1.82 -1.21
C HIS A 308 -24.81 1.89 0.28
N LYS A 309 -24.62 0.78 1.02
CA LYS A 309 -24.90 0.70 2.46
C LYS A 309 -23.76 1.26 3.31
N GLU A 310 -22.59 1.52 2.72
CA GLU A 310 -21.41 1.98 3.44
C GLU A 310 -21.56 3.44 3.87
N VAL A 311 -20.98 3.78 5.03
CA VAL A 311 -21.08 5.13 5.61
C VAL A 311 -20.45 6.19 4.70
N PHE A 312 -19.43 5.82 3.92
CA PHE A 312 -18.75 6.71 2.99
C PHE A 312 -19.54 6.95 1.69
N TRP A 313 -20.59 6.17 1.38
CA TRP A 313 -21.29 6.25 0.09
C TRP A 313 -21.93 7.60 -0.17
N ASN A 314 -22.70 8.12 0.79
CA ASN A 314 -23.34 9.43 0.64
C ASN A 314 -22.30 10.57 0.54
N ARG A 315 -21.14 10.41 1.18
CA ARG A 315 -20.03 11.35 1.06
C ARG A 315 -19.40 11.30 -0.33
N PHE A 316 -19.29 10.10 -0.91
CA PHE A 316 -18.82 9.94 -2.29
C PHE A 316 -19.79 10.54 -3.31
N LEU A 317 -21.11 10.38 -3.13
CA LEU A 317 -22.08 11.06 -4.00
C LEU A 317 -21.95 12.59 -3.93
N LYS A 318 -21.68 13.12 -2.73
CA LYS A 318 -21.39 14.56 -2.55
C LYS A 318 -20.06 14.97 -3.16
N LEU A 319 -19.04 14.09 -3.15
CA LEU A 319 -17.77 14.31 -3.86
C LEU A 319 -18.01 14.45 -5.37
N GLU A 320 -18.81 13.55 -5.96
CA GLU A 320 -19.24 13.60 -7.36
C GLU A 320 -19.97 14.90 -7.70
N GLU A 321 -20.94 15.29 -6.86
CA GLU A 321 -21.74 16.50 -7.03
C GLU A 321 -20.87 17.77 -7.02
N ILE A 322 -20.00 17.92 -6.02
CA ILE A 322 -19.12 19.08 -5.89
C ILE A 322 -18.13 19.14 -7.05
N ARG A 323 -17.56 17.99 -7.45
CA ARG A 323 -16.66 17.89 -8.62
C ARG A 323 -17.37 18.36 -9.88
N ASN A 324 -18.58 17.89 -10.12
CA ASN A 324 -19.37 18.27 -11.30
C ASN A 324 -19.68 19.76 -11.29
N SER A 325 -20.07 20.31 -10.14
CA SER A 325 -20.36 21.75 -9.97
C SER A 325 -19.11 22.61 -10.20
N LEU A 326 -17.94 22.11 -9.79
CA LEU A 326 -16.66 22.79 -9.95
C LEU A 326 -16.18 22.83 -11.41
N ILE A 327 -16.30 21.70 -12.14
CA ILE A 327 -15.81 21.59 -13.53
C ILE A 327 -16.81 22.13 -14.54
N HIS A 328 -18.11 21.93 -14.30
CA HIS A 328 -19.19 22.34 -15.19
C HIS A 328 -19.94 23.55 -14.62
N GLN A 329 -19.20 24.54 -14.14
CA GLN A 329 -19.78 25.77 -13.59
C GLN A 329 -20.73 26.40 -14.60
N LYS A 330 -22.01 26.48 -14.24
CA LYS A 330 -23.01 27.18 -15.02
C LYS A 330 -23.16 28.59 -14.48
N THR A 331 -23.13 29.59 -15.36
CA THR A 331 -23.33 30.99 -14.97
C THR A 331 -24.70 31.22 -14.32
N SER A 332 -25.70 30.39 -14.63
CA SER A 332 -27.03 30.41 -13.99
C SER A 332 -27.03 30.01 -12.51
N GLU A 333 -26.01 29.28 -12.05
CA GLU A 333 -25.85 28.85 -10.66
C GLU A 333 -25.02 29.85 -9.84
N ILE A 334 -24.41 30.82 -10.53
CA ILE A 334 -23.68 31.94 -9.91
C ILE A 334 -24.70 33.05 -9.66
N SER A 335 -25.20 33.11 -8.43
CA SER A 335 -25.95 34.30 -7.98
C SER A 335 -25.00 35.37 -7.46
N PHE A 336 -25.43 36.63 -7.43
CA PHE A 336 -24.67 37.78 -6.91
C PHE A 336 -24.09 37.57 -5.48
N ARG A 337 -24.53 36.53 -4.74
CA ARG A 337 -24.12 36.28 -3.34
C ARG A 337 -23.70 34.84 -3.02
N LYS A 338 -23.77 33.89 -3.95
CA LYS A 338 -23.48 32.47 -3.66
C LYS A 338 -22.86 31.73 -4.84
N SER A 339 -21.74 31.07 -4.57
CA SER A 339 -21.26 29.93 -5.32
C SER A 339 -21.54 28.67 -4.49
N SER A 340 -22.35 27.76 -5.03
CA SER A 340 -22.83 26.55 -4.35
C SER A 340 -21.69 25.64 -3.86
N TYR A 341 -20.58 25.57 -4.61
CA TYR A 341 -19.45 24.71 -4.28
C TYR A 341 -18.50 25.36 -3.25
N GLN A 342 -18.34 26.69 -3.26
CA GLN A 342 -17.44 27.38 -2.31
C GLN A 342 -17.96 27.27 -0.87
N GLU A 343 -19.27 27.35 -0.67
CA GLU A 343 -19.88 27.11 0.64
C GLU A 343 -19.56 25.70 1.16
N SER A 344 -19.53 24.71 0.26
CA SER A 344 -19.20 23.34 0.62
C SER A 344 -17.75 23.19 1.08
N PHE A 345 -16.82 23.97 0.52
CA PHE A 345 -15.41 23.97 0.96
C PHE A 345 -15.22 24.51 2.37
N LEU A 346 -16.07 25.42 2.82
CA LEU A 346 -15.96 26.00 4.16
C LEU A 346 -16.54 25.11 5.27
N LYS A 347 -17.22 24.01 4.92
CA LYS A 347 -17.76 23.04 5.89
C LYS A 347 -16.68 22.02 6.26
N LYS A 348 -16.46 21.78 7.57
CA LYS A 348 -15.51 20.76 8.07
C LYS A 348 -15.71 19.37 7.45
N GLU A 349 -16.94 19.05 7.05
CA GLU A 349 -17.30 17.81 6.36
C GLU A 349 -16.55 17.61 5.03
N ILE A 350 -16.08 18.66 4.36
CA ILE A 350 -15.39 18.58 3.05
C ILE A 350 -14.22 17.60 3.07
N PHE A 351 -13.50 17.53 4.19
CA PHE A 351 -12.37 16.61 4.33
C PHE A 351 -12.82 15.14 4.29
N ASN A 352 -13.96 14.82 4.88
CA ASN A 352 -14.54 13.48 4.85
C ASN A 352 -15.17 13.18 3.49
N VAL A 353 -15.73 14.20 2.82
CA VAL A 353 -16.20 14.09 1.43
C VAL A 353 -15.06 13.71 0.50
N ILE A 354 -13.93 14.39 0.57
CA ILE A 354 -12.75 14.05 -0.25
C ILE A 354 -12.16 12.70 0.15
N TYR A 355 -12.09 12.40 1.46
CA TYR A 355 -11.55 11.13 1.95
C TYR A 355 -12.40 9.92 1.55
N SER A 356 -13.70 10.11 1.30
CA SER A 356 -14.58 9.02 0.84
C SER A 356 -14.13 8.38 -0.47
N GLY A 357 -13.39 9.09 -1.34
CA GLY A 357 -12.79 8.49 -2.54
C GLY A 357 -11.70 7.46 -2.20
N PHE A 358 -10.93 7.69 -1.12
CA PHE A 358 -9.95 6.74 -0.61
C PHE A 358 -10.63 5.54 0.04
N GLU A 359 -11.66 5.77 0.84
CA GLU A 359 -12.44 4.70 1.50
C GLU A 359 -13.08 3.79 0.45
N LEU A 360 -13.63 4.36 -0.62
CA LEU A 360 -14.26 3.64 -1.72
C LEU A 360 -13.27 2.78 -2.51
N ILE A 361 -12.09 3.31 -2.84
CA ILE A 361 -11.06 2.50 -3.51
C ILE A 361 -10.57 1.40 -2.57
N SER A 362 -10.34 1.71 -1.30
CA SER A 362 -9.91 0.71 -0.30
C SER A 362 -10.92 -0.42 -0.15
N TYR A 363 -12.23 -0.12 -0.17
CA TYR A 363 -13.31 -1.11 -0.12
C TYR A 363 -13.15 -2.19 -1.21
N PHE A 364 -12.94 -1.79 -2.47
CA PHE A 364 -12.76 -2.74 -3.57
C PHE A 364 -11.38 -3.37 -3.60
N CYS A 365 -10.32 -2.65 -3.20
CA CYS A 365 -9.00 -3.26 -3.10
C CYS A 365 -8.96 -4.40 -2.07
N ASN A 366 -9.74 -4.31 -0.99
CA ASN A 366 -9.87 -5.38 -0.01
C ASN A 366 -10.66 -6.59 -0.55
N ALA A 367 -11.47 -6.41 -1.59
CA ALA A 367 -12.19 -7.49 -2.26
C ALA A 367 -11.27 -8.37 -3.11
N ASP A 368 -10.31 -7.75 -3.81
CA ASP A 368 -9.30 -8.42 -4.60
C ASP A 368 -7.90 -7.91 -4.26
N LEU A 369 -7.31 -8.55 -3.25
CA LEU A 369 -5.97 -8.23 -2.77
C LEU A 369 -4.89 -8.47 -3.83
N LYS A 370 -5.15 -9.29 -4.85
CA LYS A 370 -4.18 -9.74 -5.86
C LYS A 370 -4.36 -9.05 -7.21
N HIS A 371 -5.34 -8.15 -7.35
CA HIS A 371 -5.59 -7.45 -8.60
C HIS A 371 -4.33 -6.69 -9.07
N LEU A 372 -3.90 -6.96 -10.31
CA LEU A 372 -2.62 -6.48 -10.84
C LEU A 372 -2.52 -4.95 -10.93
N TYR A 373 -3.63 -4.30 -11.24
CA TYR A 373 -3.67 -2.86 -11.53
C TYR A 373 -4.18 -2.02 -10.36
N PHE A 374 -4.52 -2.64 -9.24
CA PHE A 374 -4.95 -1.89 -8.06
C PHE A 374 -3.77 -1.16 -7.42
N PRO A 375 -3.99 0.05 -6.87
CA PRO A 375 -2.93 0.83 -6.27
C PRO A 375 -2.31 0.13 -5.05
N LEU A 376 -1.04 0.44 -4.78
CA LEU A 376 -0.34 0.07 -3.55
C LEU A 376 -0.57 1.13 -2.46
N GLY A 377 -0.53 0.71 -1.19
CA GLY A 377 -0.52 1.64 -0.04
C GLY A 377 -1.85 2.27 0.35
N ILE A 378 -2.98 1.80 -0.21
CA ILE A 378 -4.34 2.20 0.18
C ILE A 378 -5.08 1.15 1.03
N SER A 379 -4.67 -0.10 0.92
CA SER A 379 -5.25 -1.26 1.58
C SER A 379 -4.18 -2.33 1.74
N ASP A 380 -4.53 -3.44 2.38
CA ASP A 380 -3.72 -4.65 2.26
C ASP A 380 -3.60 -5.06 0.79
N SER A 381 -2.47 -5.69 0.44
CA SER A 381 -2.20 -6.13 -0.92
C SER A 381 -1.35 -7.39 -0.90
N ASP A 382 -1.72 -8.31 -1.76
CA ASP A 382 -0.99 -9.54 -2.05
C ASP A 382 -0.40 -9.46 -3.45
N ILE A 383 0.66 -10.23 -3.66
CA ILE A 383 1.30 -10.35 -4.97
C ILE A 383 0.54 -11.39 -5.78
N PHE A 384 0.18 -11.04 -7.02
CA PHE A 384 -0.38 -11.99 -7.96
C PHE A 384 0.68 -13.03 -8.34
N ILE A 385 0.30 -14.31 -8.30
CA ILE A 385 1.18 -15.43 -8.64
C ILE A 385 0.70 -16.06 -9.93
N ALA A 386 1.48 -15.93 -11.00
CA ALA A 386 1.26 -16.58 -12.27
C ALA A 386 2.04 -17.89 -12.32
N GLU A 387 1.36 -19.02 -12.52
CA GLU A 387 2.04 -20.28 -12.73
C GLU A 387 2.22 -20.57 -14.22
N VAL A 388 3.45 -20.91 -14.63
CA VAL A 388 3.83 -21.16 -16.02
C VAL A 388 4.62 -22.47 -16.12
N ASP A 389 4.51 -23.18 -17.24
CA ASP A 389 5.21 -24.46 -17.42
C ASP A 389 6.73 -24.28 -17.41
N HIS A 390 7.20 -23.21 -18.06
CA HIS A 390 8.59 -22.79 -18.11
C HIS A 390 8.70 -21.28 -18.13
N LEU A 391 9.56 -20.70 -17.29
CA LEU A 391 9.76 -19.26 -17.24
C LEU A 391 10.44 -18.75 -18.52
N THR A 392 9.62 -18.41 -19.52
CA THR A 392 10.02 -17.94 -20.84
C THR A 392 9.30 -16.65 -21.17
N LYS A 393 9.92 -15.80 -22.01
CA LYS A 393 9.34 -14.52 -22.44
C LYS A 393 7.94 -14.68 -23.06
N ASN A 394 7.71 -15.75 -23.82
CA ASN A 394 6.42 -16.01 -24.46
C ASN A 394 5.31 -16.32 -23.45
N GLN A 395 5.60 -17.15 -22.44
CA GLN A 395 4.62 -17.47 -21.40
C GLN A 395 4.33 -16.26 -20.50
N ILE A 396 5.36 -15.45 -20.19
CA ILE A 396 5.18 -14.18 -19.48
C ILE A 396 4.25 -13.26 -20.30
N ASN A 397 4.56 -13.01 -21.58
CA ASN A 397 3.74 -12.14 -22.43
C ASN A 397 2.30 -12.61 -22.55
N LYS A 398 2.07 -13.93 -22.63
CA LYS A 398 0.72 -14.50 -22.66
C LYS A 398 -0.06 -14.14 -21.39
N VAL A 399 0.50 -14.42 -20.22
CA VAL A 399 -0.13 -14.07 -18.93
C VAL A 399 -0.38 -12.56 -18.85
N MET A 400 0.57 -11.74 -19.26
CA MET A 400 0.38 -10.27 -19.29
C MET A 400 -0.80 -9.87 -20.17
N SER A 401 -0.93 -10.46 -21.36
CA SER A 401 -2.02 -10.13 -22.30
C SER A 401 -3.40 -10.59 -21.83
N GLU A 402 -3.47 -11.73 -21.14
CA GLU A 402 -4.73 -12.31 -20.63
C GLU A 402 -5.25 -11.55 -19.41
N ASN A 403 -4.39 -10.82 -18.71
CA ASN A 403 -4.76 -10.06 -17.53
C ASN A 403 -4.79 -8.55 -17.78
N LEU A 404 -4.68 -8.06 -19.04
CA LEU A 404 -4.85 -6.64 -19.33
C LEU A 404 -6.24 -6.17 -18.87
N PRO A 405 -6.33 -5.02 -18.18
CA PRO A 405 -7.60 -4.51 -17.69
C PRO A 405 -8.44 -4.10 -18.89
#